data_AF-N9F5T9-F1
#
_entry.id   AF-N9F5T9-F1
#
_cell.length_a   1.000
_cell.length_b   1.000
_cell.length_c   1.000
_cell.angle_alpha   90.00
_cell.angle_beta   90.00
_cell.angle_gamma   90.00
#
_symmetry.space_group_name_H-M   'P 1'
#
loop_
_entity.id
_entity.type
_entity.pdbx_description
1 polymer ?
#
loop_
_entity_poly.entity_id
_entity_poly.type
_entity_poly.pdbx_seq_one_letter_code
_entity_poly.pdbx_strand_id
1 'polypeptide(L)'
;MKKLILLSMILLLTEVIYAKPLELRPLLQDRFEKNCAIRQQYDFHNDDNELIEPLKRHTTKSSYVDKNVYDSSVYQVQNVSYAGIPIRKMEFSFGRLAQQFNEYLYFDLSSESAKKKFKTLKFKQNHQKSQVSVEYKKNLAIVQCYWLLELN
;
A
#
# COMPACT_ATOMS: atom_id res chain seq x y z
N MET A 1 35.52 49.73 16.34
CA MET A 1 34.78 48.56 16.85
C MET A 1 33.36 48.61 16.30
N LYS A 2 33.04 47.77 15.31
CA LYS A 2 31.70 47.45 14.77
C LYS A 2 31.91 46.56 13.54
N LYS A 3 32.32 45.30 13.77
CA LYS A 3 32.17 44.23 12.78
C LYS A 3 31.14 43.29 13.36
N LEU A 4 29.89 43.62 13.07
CA LEU A 4 28.72 42.81 13.35
C LEU A 4 28.92 41.43 12.72
N ILE A 5 28.93 40.40 13.58
CA ILE A 5 28.04 39.24 13.50
C ILE A 5 27.61 38.91 12.06
N LEU A 6 28.43 38.14 11.36
CA LEU A 6 28.02 37.46 10.13
C LEU A 6 28.52 36.01 10.20
N LEU A 7 28.12 35.30 11.25
CA LEU A 7 28.44 33.89 11.45
C LEU A 7 27.26 33.15 12.07
N SER A 8 26.06 33.33 11.52
CA SER A 8 24.86 32.64 12.02
C SER A 8 23.75 32.58 10.98
N MET A 9 24.00 32.02 9.81
CA MET A 9 22.95 31.56 8.90
C MET A 9 23.63 30.73 7.83
N ILE A 10 23.66 29.41 8.02
CA ILE A 10 23.54 28.30 7.05
C ILE A 10 23.81 27.04 7.89
N LEU A 11 22.93 26.78 8.85
CA LEU A 11 22.60 25.42 9.24
C LEU A 11 21.11 25.27 8.94
N LEU A 12 20.79 25.28 7.65
CA LEU A 12 19.58 24.59 7.19
C LEU A 12 19.88 23.11 7.41
N LEU A 13 19.59 22.65 8.63
CA LEU A 13 19.42 21.24 8.94
C LEU A 13 18.36 20.74 7.97
N THR A 14 18.81 20.13 6.86
CA THR A 14 17.97 19.23 6.10
C THR A 14 17.76 18.02 7.01
N GLU A 15 16.81 18.14 7.94
CA GLU A 15 16.16 16.97 8.51
C GLU A 15 15.40 16.33 7.36
N VAL A 16 16.10 15.53 6.56
CA VAL A 16 15.45 14.47 5.81
C VAL A 16 14.98 13.52 6.90
N ILE A 17 13.77 13.77 7.40
CA ILE A 17 13.07 12.87 8.30
C ILE A 17 12.80 11.62 7.44
N TYR A 18 13.78 10.72 7.39
CA TYR A 18 13.59 9.40 6.82
C TYR A 18 12.54 8.73 7.68
N ALA A 19 11.31 8.68 7.17
CA ALA A 19 10.23 7.93 7.81
C ALA A 19 10.76 6.53 8.08
N LYS A 20 10.67 6.09 9.34
CA LYS A 20 11.06 4.73 9.73
C LYS A 20 10.36 3.74 8.78
N PRO A 21 11.05 2.73 8.24
CA PRO A 21 10.44 1.79 7.31
C PRO A 21 9.12 1.25 7.85
N LEU A 22 8.09 1.22 7.00
CA LEU A 22 6.77 0.69 7.34
C LEU A 22 6.69 -0.77 6.93
N GLU A 23 6.58 -1.66 7.91
CA GLU A 23 6.36 -3.08 7.69
C GLU A 23 4.87 -3.39 7.79
N LEU A 24 4.25 -3.77 6.67
CA LEU A 24 2.81 -3.94 6.51
C LEU A 24 2.30 -5.27 7.05
N ARG A 25 3.12 -6.33 7.07
CA ARG A 25 2.63 -7.67 7.41
C ARG A 25 1.93 -7.74 8.78
N PRO A 26 2.44 -7.13 9.88
CA PRO A 26 1.73 -7.12 11.15
C PRO A 26 0.33 -6.48 11.10
N LEU A 27 0.09 -5.58 10.14
CA LEU A 27 -1.14 -4.82 9.98
C LEU A 27 -2.13 -5.51 9.01
N LEU A 28 -1.61 -6.27 8.05
CA LEU A 28 -2.34 -6.77 6.89
C LEU A 28 -2.37 -8.30 6.74
N GLN A 29 -1.62 -9.05 7.55
CA GLN A 29 -1.53 -10.52 7.43
C GLN A 29 -2.89 -11.21 7.58
N ASP A 30 -3.78 -10.65 8.39
CA ASP A 30 -5.12 -11.17 8.57
C ASP A 30 -5.95 -11.02 7.30
N ARG A 31 -5.86 -9.87 6.62
CA ARG A 31 -6.53 -9.63 5.34
C ARG A 31 -5.95 -10.49 4.22
N PHE A 32 -4.63 -10.43 4.00
CA PHE A 32 -4.00 -11.03 2.83
C PHE A 32 -3.64 -12.50 2.98
N GLU A 33 -3.35 -12.98 4.21
CA GLU A 33 -2.96 -14.39 4.44
C GLU A 33 -4.09 -15.24 5.04
N LYS A 34 -5.18 -14.64 5.56
CA LYS A 34 -6.28 -15.38 6.21
C LYS A 34 -7.66 -15.16 5.57
N ASN A 35 -8.20 -13.95 5.59
CA ASN A 35 -9.54 -13.62 5.11
C ASN A 35 -9.61 -12.18 4.60
N CYS A 36 -9.88 -12.03 3.30
CA CYS A 36 -9.99 -10.74 2.65
C CYS A 36 -11.12 -9.85 3.15
N ALA A 37 -12.24 -10.46 3.57
CA ALA A 37 -13.41 -9.76 4.08
C ALA A 37 -13.38 -9.62 5.62
N ILE A 38 -12.21 -9.73 6.27
CA ILE A 38 -12.15 -9.59 7.73
C ILE A 38 -12.61 -8.21 8.22
N ARG A 39 -12.48 -7.19 7.37
CA ARG A 39 -12.92 -5.81 7.60
C ARG A 39 -13.60 -5.28 6.33
N GLN A 40 -14.68 -4.52 6.51
CA GLN A 40 -15.50 -4.00 5.41
C GLN A 40 -14.94 -2.72 4.75
N GLN A 41 -13.96 -2.07 5.39
CA GLN A 41 -13.28 -0.87 4.89
C GLN A 41 -11.86 -1.18 4.41
N TYR A 42 -11.27 -0.29 3.62
CA TYR A 42 -9.84 -0.35 3.27
C TYR A 42 -8.95 -0.11 4.49
N ASP A 43 -7.76 -0.72 4.51
CA ASP A 43 -6.86 -0.60 5.67
C ASP A 43 -6.15 0.74 5.77
N PHE A 44 -5.85 1.38 4.62
CA PHE A 44 -5.11 2.63 4.60
C PHE A 44 -5.79 3.75 3.83
N HIS A 45 -7.04 3.58 3.45
CA HIS A 45 -7.76 4.48 2.56
C HIS A 45 -9.19 4.71 3.06
N ASN A 46 -9.71 5.93 2.92
CA ASN A 46 -11.10 6.24 3.22
C ASN A 46 -11.89 6.60 1.95
N ASP A 47 -13.19 6.83 2.13
CA ASP A 47 -14.12 7.10 1.03
C ASP A 47 -13.88 8.48 0.37
N ASP A 48 -13.18 9.39 1.05
CA ASP A 48 -12.79 10.71 0.54
C ASP A 48 -11.55 10.66 -0.38
N ASN A 49 -11.09 9.45 -0.72
CA ASN A 49 -9.87 9.19 -1.44
C ASN A 49 -8.58 9.62 -0.71
N GLU A 50 -8.61 9.68 0.62
CA GLU A 50 -7.48 10.06 1.44
C GLU A 50 -6.74 8.85 1.99
N LEU A 51 -5.41 8.97 2.10
CA LEU A 51 -4.60 8.00 2.85
C LEU A 51 -4.54 8.38 4.32
N ILE A 52 -4.67 7.38 5.19
CA ILE A 52 -4.44 7.54 6.62
C ILE A 52 -2.94 7.65 6.95
N GLU A 53 -2.64 8.31 8.07
CA GLU A 53 -1.28 8.76 8.46
C GLU A 53 -0.15 7.71 8.33
N PRO A 54 -0.32 6.42 8.70
CA PRO A 54 0.72 5.41 8.52
C PRO A 54 1.28 5.34 7.10
N LEU A 55 0.44 5.40 6.06
CA LEU A 55 0.89 5.26 4.66
C LEU A 55 1.21 6.61 4.01
N LYS A 56 0.56 7.69 4.46
CA LYS A 56 0.73 9.05 3.92
C LYS A 56 2.19 9.50 3.93
N ARG A 57 2.92 9.25 5.03
CA ARG A 57 4.36 9.61 5.18
C ARG A 57 5.30 8.87 4.24
N HIS A 58 4.83 7.74 3.68
CA HIS A 58 5.60 6.90 2.78
C HIS A 58 5.20 7.09 1.31
N THR A 59 4.20 7.91 1.03
CA THR A 59 3.67 8.11 -0.30
C THR A 59 4.46 9.18 -1.05
N THR A 60 4.95 8.84 -2.23
CA THR A 60 5.74 9.76 -3.08
C THR A 60 4.91 10.36 -4.21
N LYS A 61 3.85 9.66 -4.63
CA LYS A 61 2.94 10.10 -5.68
C LYS A 61 1.59 9.43 -5.51
N SER A 62 0.51 10.17 -5.78
CA SER A 62 -0.84 9.65 -5.86
C SER A 62 -1.47 9.94 -7.22
N SER A 63 -2.47 9.15 -7.59
CA SER A 63 -3.39 9.43 -8.69
C SER A 63 -4.74 8.82 -8.38
N TYR A 64 -5.79 9.52 -8.78
CA TYR A 64 -7.17 9.07 -8.65
C TYR A 64 -7.82 8.98 -10.03
N VAL A 65 -8.63 7.95 -10.23
CA VAL A 65 -9.42 7.74 -11.44
C VAL A 65 -10.85 7.46 -11.03
N ASP A 66 -11.78 8.28 -11.53
CA ASP A 66 -13.21 8.03 -11.43
C ASP A 66 -13.79 7.69 -12.80
N LYS A 67 -14.47 6.55 -12.87
CA LYS A 67 -15.19 6.06 -14.05
C LYS A 67 -16.55 5.53 -13.63
N ASN A 68 -17.45 5.46 -14.60
CA ASN A 68 -18.82 4.96 -14.40
C ASN A 68 -18.88 3.54 -13.83
N VAL A 69 -17.86 2.71 -14.09
CA VAL A 69 -17.82 1.30 -13.69
C VAL A 69 -16.92 1.03 -12.48
N TYR A 70 -15.98 1.92 -12.18
CA TYR A 70 -15.08 1.79 -11.04
C TYR A 70 -14.47 3.15 -10.66
N ASP A 71 -14.05 3.27 -9.42
CA ASP A 71 -13.08 4.27 -8.98
C ASP A 71 -11.78 3.58 -8.52
N SER A 72 -10.66 4.31 -8.55
CA SER A 72 -9.37 3.77 -8.11
C SER A 72 -8.42 4.87 -7.65
N SER A 73 -7.87 4.69 -6.46
CA SER A 73 -6.79 5.47 -5.88
C SER A 73 -5.50 4.66 -5.90
N VAL A 74 -4.46 5.21 -6.52
CA VAL A 74 -3.16 4.56 -6.68
C VAL A 74 -2.09 5.39 -6.01
N TYR A 75 -1.28 4.76 -5.16
CA TYR A 75 -0.23 5.41 -4.39
C TYR A 75 1.11 4.72 -4.64
N GLN A 76 2.09 5.48 -5.12
CA GLN A 76 3.49 5.05 -5.16
C GLN A 76 4.11 5.28 -3.78
N VAL A 77 4.81 4.28 -3.26
CA VAL A 77 5.33 4.30 -1.89
C VAL A 77 6.82 4.01 -1.83
N GLN A 78 7.48 4.52 -0.77
CA GLN A 78 8.90 4.31 -0.48
C GLN A 78 9.10 3.86 0.97
N ASN A 79 10.15 3.06 1.22
CA ASN A 79 10.43 2.49 2.54
C ASN A 79 9.24 1.72 3.14
N VAL A 80 8.45 1.05 2.29
CA VAL A 80 7.34 0.17 2.70
C VAL A 80 7.69 -1.25 2.30
N SER A 81 7.48 -2.20 3.21
CA SER A 81 7.68 -3.62 2.95
C SER A 81 6.54 -4.48 3.48
N TYR A 82 6.41 -5.68 2.94
CA TYR A 82 5.57 -6.75 3.46
C TYR A 82 6.44 -8.00 3.63
N ALA A 83 6.58 -8.50 4.85
CA ALA A 83 7.51 -9.57 5.21
C ALA A 83 8.97 -9.26 4.80
N GLY A 84 9.38 -7.98 4.85
CA GLY A 84 10.68 -7.54 4.36
C GLY A 84 10.88 -7.68 2.85
N ILE A 85 9.79 -7.73 2.07
CA ILE A 85 9.77 -7.62 0.60
C ILE A 85 9.29 -6.21 0.25
N PRO A 86 10.00 -5.44 -0.59
CA PRO A 86 9.59 -4.07 -0.88
C PRO A 86 8.23 -4.00 -1.58
N ILE A 87 7.41 -3.03 -1.19
CA ILE A 87 6.16 -2.65 -1.88
C ILE A 87 6.44 -1.38 -2.67
N ARG A 88 6.11 -1.38 -3.97
CA ARG A 88 6.30 -0.20 -4.83
C ARG A 88 5.07 0.68 -4.89
N LYS A 89 3.91 0.06 -4.81
CA LYS A 89 2.62 0.69 -5.07
C LYS A 89 1.54 -0.01 -4.26
N MET A 90 0.57 0.77 -3.83
CA MET A 90 -0.70 0.29 -3.29
C MET A 90 -1.83 0.87 -4.13
N GLU A 91 -2.90 0.11 -4.29
CA GLU A 91 -4.08 0.53 -5.03
C GLU A 91 -5.33 0.09 -4.31
N PHE A 92 -6.30 1.00 -4.25
CA PHE A 92 -7.60 0.80 -3.62
C PHE A 92 -8.65 1.17 -4.66
N SER A 93 -9.58 0.26 -4.98
CA SER A 93 -10.55 0.50 -6.05
C SER A 93 -11.89 -0.14 -5.77
N PHE A 94 -12.97 0.62 -5.96
CA PHE A 94 -14.32 0.10 -5.86
C PHE A 94 -14.92 -0.17 -7.24
N GLY A 95 -15.29 -1.42 -7.50
CA GLY A 95 -16.02 -1.83 -8.69
C GLY A 95 -17.51 -1.59 -8.50
N ARG A 96 -18.05 -0.54 -9.11
CA ARG A 96 -19.44 -0.08 -8.93
C ARG A 96 -20.48 -1.11 -9.37
N LEU A 97 -20.23 -1.84 -10.47
CA LEU A 97 -21.17 -2.85 -10.97
C LEU A 97 -21.22 -4.11 -10.10
N ALA A 98 -20.04 -4.55 -9.65
CA ALA A 98 -19.92 -5.74 -8.80
C ALA A 98 -20.13 -5.43 -7.31
N GLN A 99 -20.23 -4.14 -6.95
CA GLN A 99 -20.21 -3.67 -5.56
C GLN A 99 -19.01 -4.28 -4.80
N GLN A 100 -17.81 -4.16 -5.36
CA GLN A 100 -16.62 -4.89 -4.95
C GLN A 100 -15.51 -3.95 -4.51
N PHE A 101 -15.03 -4.09 -3.29
CA PHE A 101 -13.80 -3.46 -2.82
C PHE A 101 -12.59 -4.26 -3.26
N ASN A 102 -11.50 -3.57 -3.58
CA ASN A 102 -10.23 -4.20 -3.93
C ASN A 102 -9.07 -3.45 -3.30
N GLU A 103 -8.18 -4.18 -2.66
CA GLU A 103 -6.91 -3.70 -2.16
C GLU A 103 -5.76 -4.48 -2.80
N TYR A 104 -4.83 -3.78 -3.43
CA TYR A 104 -3.71 -4.38 -4.14
C TYR A 104 -2.38 -3.98 -3.53
N LEU A 105 -1.50 -4.97 -3.36
CA LEU A 105 -0.10 -4.78 -3.00
C LEU A 105 0.80 -5.17 -4.18
N TYR A 106 1.67 -4.24 -4.59
CA TYR A 106 2.60 -4.44 -5.69
C TYR A 106 4.01 -4.72 -5.14
N PHE A 107 4.35 -6.00 -5.03
CA PHE A 107 5.61 -6.50 -4.51
C PHE A 107 6.73 -6.36 -5.54
N ASP A 108 7.84 -5.72 -5.15
CA ASP A 108 9.07 -5.68 -5.94
C ASP A 108 9.84 -7.00 -5.80
N LEU A 109 9.89 -7.76 -6.88
CA LEU A 109 10.63 -9.03 -6.98
C LEU A 109 11.92 -8.89 -7.80
N SER A 110 12.48 -7.69 -7.94
CA SER A 110 13.73 -7.44 -8.66
C SER A 110 14.94 -8.16 -8.06
N SER A 111 14.96 -8.39 -6.75
CA SER A 111 16.04 -9.12 -6.06
C SER A 111 15.71 -10.59 -5.87
N GLU A 112 16.74 -11.45 -5.93
CA GLU A 112 16.60 -12.88 -5.63
C GLU A 112 16.13 -13.14 -4.19
N SER A 113 16.53 -12.28 -3.25
CA SER A 113 16.05 -12.33 -1.87
C SER A 113 14.54 -12.11 -1.78
N ALA A 114 14.02 -11.08 -2.48
CA ALA A 114 12.59 -10.80 -2.54
C ALA A 114 11.81 -11.96 -3.17
N LYS A 115 12.29 -12.53 -4.29
CA LYS A 115 11.67 -13.71 -4.92
C LYS A 115 11.60 -14.90 -3.97
N LYS A 116 12.70 -15.20 -3.26
CA LYS A 116 12.75 -16.31 -2.30
C LYS A 116 11.77 -16.10 -1.14
N LYS A 117 11.74 -14.89 -0.55
CA LYS A 117 10.80 -14.55 0.51
C LYS A 117 9.34 -14.59 0.03
N PHE A 118 9.04 -14.07 -1.16
CA PHE A 118 7.67 -14.07 -1.67
C PHE A 118 7.10 -15.48 -1.82
N LYS A 119 7.92 -16.44 -2.25
CA LYS A 119 7.54 -17.85 -2.37
C LYS A 119 7.17 -18.53 -1.04
N THR A 120 7.60 -17.99 0.11
CA THR A 120 7.25 -18.55 1.41
C THR A 120 5.92 -18.02 1.95
N LEU A 121 5.40 -16.93 1.36
CA LEU A 121 4.10 -16.38 1.73
C LEU A 121 2.97 -17.27 1.22
N LYS A 122 1.93 -17.42 2.03
CA LYS A 122 0.73 -18.17 1.67
C LYS A 122 -0.47 -17.24 1.70
N PHE A 123 -0.95 -16.89 0.52
CA PHE A 123 -2.18 -16.13 0.34
C PHE A 123 -3.34 -17.12 0.28
N LYS A 124 -4.16 -17.19 1.35
CA LYS A 124 -5.29 -18.13 1.38
C LYS A 124 -6.35 -17.70 0.39
N GLN A 125 -6.75 -18.65 -0.45
CA GLN A 125 -7.78 -18.47 -1.47
C GLN A 125 -9.10 -19.06 -0.98
N ASN A 126 -10.20 -18.42 -1.42
CA ASN A 126 -11.59 -18.87 -1.34
C ASN A 126 -12.31 -18.70 0.01
N HIS A 127 -13.00 -17.58 0.13
CA HIS A 127 -14.23 -17.44 0.92
C HIS A 127 -15.37 -17.05 -0.03
N GLN A 128 -16.62 -17.39 0.30
CA GLN A 128 -17.76 -17.23 -0.63
C GLN A 128 -17.98 -15.79 -1.13
N LYS A 129 -17.52 -14.79 -0.36
CA LYS A 129 -17.66 -13.34 -0.67
C LYS A 129 -16.33 -12.60 -0.76
N SER A 130 -15.20 -13.30 -0.73
CA SER A 130 -13.88 -12.67 -0.80
C SER A 130 -12.80 -13.63 -1.26
N GLN A 131 -11.81 -13.11 -1.97
CA GLN A 131 -10.69 -13.91 -2.44
C GLN A 131 -9.42 -13.08 -2.54
N VAL A 132 -8.30 -13.76 -2.29
CA VAL A 132 -6.97 -13.26 -2.62
C VAL A 132 -6.53 -13.90 -3.93
N SER A 133 -6.03 -13.10 -4.86
CA SER A 133 -5.39 -13.57 -6.09
C SER A 133 -3.97 -13.02 -6.18
N VAL A 134 -3.11 -13.71 -6.94
CA VAL A 134 -1.74 -13.29 -7.20
C VAL A 134 -1.50 -13.29 -8.70
N GLU A 135 -1.15 -12.13 -9.25
CA GLU A 135 -0.75 -11.96 -10.64
C GLU A 135 0.75 -11.64 -10.73
N TYR A 136 1.47 -12.28 -11.65
CA TYR A 136 2.91 -12.03 -11.86
C TYR A 136 3.14 -11.22 -13.13
N LYS A 137 3.89 -10.11 -13.03
CA LYS A 137 4.31 -9.27 -14.15
C LYS A 137 5.81 -8.97 -14.08
N LYS A 138 6.62 -9.68 -14.86
CA LYS A 138 8.09 -9.53 -14.88
C LYS A 138 8.66 -9.65 -13.45
N ASN A 139 9.26 -8.58 -12.93
CA ASN A 139 9.84 -8.50 -11.59
C ASN A 139 8.85 -7.98 -10.54
N LEU A 140 7.55 -8.18 -10.75
CA LEU A 140 6.50 -7.68 -9.88
C LEU A 140 5.48 -8.78 -9.62
N ALA A 141 5.05 -8.92 -8.38
CA ALA A 141 3.85 -9.69 -8.04
C ALA A 141 2.78 -8.73 -7.51
N ILE A 142 1.57 -8.85 -8.04
CA ILE A 142 0.40 -8.08 -7.64
C ILE A 142 -0.45 -9.03 -6.83
N VAL A 143 -0.60 -8.75 -5.54
CA VAL A 143 -1.52 -9.49 -4.69
C VAL A 143 -2.77 -8.64 -4.54
N GLN A 144 -3.89 -9.14 -5.07
CA GLN A 144 -5.19 -8.51 -4.95
C GLN A 144 -5.95 -9.20 -3.84
N CYS A 145 -6.50 -8.42 -2.93
CA CYS A 145 -7.52 -8.85 -2.01
C CYS A 145 -8.82 -8.15 -2.36
N TYR A 146 -9.89 -8.90 -2.63
CA TYR A 146 -11.20 -8.32 -2.92
C TYR A 146 -12.30 -8.90 -2.02
N TRP A 147 -13.32 -8.09 -1.76
CA TRP A 147 -14.54 -8.50 -1.05
C TRP A 147 -15.75 -7.73 -1.59
N LEU A 148 -16.92 -8.36 -1.53
CA LEU A 148 -18.17 -7.71 -1.92
C LEU A 148 -18.70 -6.84 -0.77
N LEU A 149 -19.26 -5.69 -1.12
CA LEU A 149 -20.01 -4.84 -0.18
C LEU A 149 -21.21 -5.64 0.32
N GLU A 150 -21.28 -5.85 1.64
CA GLU A 150 -22.46 -6.40 2.29
C GLU A 150 -23.45 -5.26 2.53
N LEU A 151 -24.50 -5.19 1.70
CA LEU A 151 -25.66 -4.35 1.97
C LEU A 151 -26.50 -5.05 3.06
N ASN A 152 -26.46 -4.51 4.28
CA ASN A 152 -27.37 -4.89 5.36
C ASN A 152 -28.75 -4.28 5.13
#